data_AF-A0A1T4YW47-F1
#
_entry.id   AF-A0A1T4YW47-F1
#
_cell.length_a   1.000
_cell.length_b   1.000
_cell.length_c   1.000
_cell.angle_alpha   90.00
_cell.angle_beta   90.00
_cell.angle_gamma   90.00
#
_symmetry.space_group_name_H-M   'P 1'
#
loop_
_entity.id
_entity.type
_entity.pdbx_description
1 polymer ?
#
loop_
_entity_poly.entity_id
_entity_poly.type
_entity_poly.pdbx_seq_one_letter_code
_entity_poly.pdbx_strand_id
1 'polypeptide(L)'
;MKYQDPERKGTCGTGYLWAVHNPVRNLSLFEWHTGRGAACLESLVPADFTGLIQCDGYQAYESFICSPRRKGQIQLAACPA
;
A
#
# COMPACT_ATOMS: atom_id res chain seq x y z
N MET A 1 -7.53 9.49 6.59
CA MET A 1 -7.28 10.65 7.47
C MET A 1 -7.64 11.93 6.72
N LYS A 2 -8.18 12.95 7.40
CA LYS A 2 -8.37 14.27 6.78
C LYS A 2 -7.09 15.09 6.91
N TYR A 3 -6.72 15.80 5.85
CA TYR A 3 -5.57 16.71 5.86
C TYR A 3 -5.99 18.09 5.35
N GLN A 4 -5.34 19.11 5.89
CA GLN A 4 -5.53 20.48 5.46
C GLN A 4 -4.52 20.80 4.36
N ASP A 5 -5.01 21.38 3.27
CA ASP A 5 -4.22 21.75 2.11
C ASP A 5 -4.27 23.28 1.99
N PRO A 6 -3.12 23.98 2.09
CA PRO A 6 -3.09 25.44 2.03
C PRO A 6 -3.59 26.00 0.69
N GLU A 7 -3.53 25.21 -0.38
CA GLU A 7 -4.01 25.60 -1.71
C GLU A 7 -5.52 25.38 -1.85
N ARG A 8 -6.11 24.51 -1.01
CA ARG A 8 -7.54 24.15 -1.05
C ARG A 8 -8.30 24.70 0.16
N LYS A 9 -8.76 25.95 0.04
CA LYS A 9 -9.52 26.63 1.09
C LYS A 9 -10.91 26.01 1.32
N GLY A 10 -11.33 25.96 2.58
CA GLY A 10 -12.70 25.58 2.98
C GLY A 10 -13.04 24.10 2.91
N THR A 11 -12.13 23.22 2.48
CA THR A 11 -12.36 21.77 2.46
C THR A 11 -11.10 21.01 2.86
N CYS A 12 -11.25 19.89 3.57
CA CYS A 12 -10.14 19.01 3.90
C CYS A 12 -10.07 17.83 2.91
N GLY A 13 -8.87 17.61 2.36
CA GLY A 13 -8.58 16.44 1.56
C GLY A 13 -8.63 15.15 2.38
N THR A 14 -8.73 14.02 1.71
CA THR A 14 -8.58 12.70 2.33
C THR A 14 -7.25 12.12 1.89
N GLY A 15 -6.46 11.65 2.84
CA GLY A 15 -5.24 10.91 2.57
C GLY A 15 -5.12 9.66 3.43
N TYR A 16 -4.16 8.83 3.04
CA TYR A 16 -3.92 7.49 3.52
C TYR A 16 -2.43 7.37 3.80
N LEU A 17 -2.10 7.03 5.05
CA LEU A 17 -0.75 6.70 5.45
C LEU A 17 -0.59 5.19 5.37
N TRP A 18 0.28 4.74 4.49
CA TRP A 18 0.63 3.34 4.35
C TRP A 18 1.80 3.04 5.28
N ALA A 19 1.65 2.00 6.11
CA ALA A 19 2.71 1.51 6.98
C ALA A 19 3.14 0.14 6.48
N VAL A 20 4.43 0.00 6.18
CA VAL A 20 5.04 -1.24 5.74
C VAL A 20 6.17 -1.60 6.68
N HIS A 21 6.25 -2.86 7.06
CA HIS A 21 7.33 -3.39 7.87
C HIS A 21 8.00 -4.57 7.17
N ASN A 22 9.32 -4.49 7.03
CA ASN A 22 10.15 -5.59 6.58
C ASN A 22 10.81 -6.24 7.82
N PRO A 23 10.32 -7.41 8.26
CA PRO A 23 10.84 -8.06 9.47
C PRO A 23 12.26 -8.62 9.27
N VAL A 24 12.66 -8.97 8.04
CA VAL A 24 14.00 -9.51 7.74
C VAL A 24 15.07 -8.44 7.92
N ARG A 25 14.78 -7.21 7.50
CA ARG A 25 15.70 -6.07 7.60
C ARG A 25 15.44 -5.17 8.82
N ASN A 26 14.42 -5.50 9.61
CA ASN A 26 13.91 -4.68 10.71
C ASN A 26 13.72 -3.21 10.30
N LEU A 27 13.09 -2.99 9.15
CA LEU A 27 12.88 -1.67 8.56
C LEU A 27 11.38 -1.37 8.49
N SER A 28 10.99 -0.17 8.93
CA SER A 28 9.63 0.33 8.81
C SER A 28 9.61 1.53 7.86
N LEU A 29 8.69 1.51 6.91
CA LEU A 29 8.45 2.58 5.94
C LEU A 29 7.04 3.13 6.14
N PHE A 30 6.92 4.45 6.10
CA PHE A 30 5.65 5.16 6.13
C PHE A 30 5.55 6.04 4.89
N GLU A 31 4.55 5.80 4.05
CA GLU A 31 4.34 6.55 2.80
C GLU A 31 2.95 7.15 2.76
N TRP A 32 2.87 8.42 2.38
CA TRP A 32 1.61 9.17 2.32
C TRP A 32 1.09 9.23 0.88
N HIS A 33 -0.20 8.92 0.71
CA HIS A 33 -0.91 9.08 -0.55
C HIS A 33 -2.28 9.72 -0.36
N THR A 34 -2.77 10.42 -1.37
CA THR A 34 -4.15 10.92 -1.45
C THR A 34 -5.15 9.83 -1.88
N GLY A 35 -4.65 8.65 -2.24
CA GLY A 35 -5.42 7.48 -2.64
C GLY A 35 -5.04 6.22 -1.87
N ARG A 36 -5.83 5.16 -2.07
CA ARG A 36 -5.62 3.85 -1.46
C ARG A 36 -5.67 2.69 -2.47
N GLY A 37 -5.54 3.00 -3.75
CA GLY A 37 -5.63 2.00 -4.83
C GLY A 37 -4.31 1.26 -5.06
N ALA A 38 -4.35 0.25 -5.94
CA ALA A 38 -3.19 -0.56 -6.30
C ALA A 38 -1.99 0.26 -6.82
N ALA A 39 -2.24 1.43 -7.41
CA ALA A 39 -1.17 2.34 -7.86
C ALA A 39 -0.26 2.81 -6.71
N CYS A 40 -0.78 2.96 -5.49
CA CYS A 40 0.02 3.29 -4.31
C CYS A 40 0.94 2.13 -3.90
N LEU A 41 0.54 0.88 -4.17
CA LEU A 41 1.36 -0.30 -3.85
C LEU A 41 2.56 -0.43 -4.79
N GLU A 42 2.52 0.14 -6.00
CA GLU A 42 3.64 0.14 -6.94
C GLU A 42 4.81 1.03 -6.49
N SER A 43 4.57 2.07 -5.68
CA SER A 43 5.67 2.85 -5.07
C SER A 43 6.23 2.17 -3.81
N LEU A 44 5.37 1.49 -3.05
CA LEU A 44 5.72 0.84 -1.79
C LEU A 44 6.50 -0.48 -1.97
N VAL A 45 6.13 -1.28 -2.98
CA VAL A 45 6.68 -2.63 -3.18
C VAL A 45 7.70 -2.62 -4.32
N PRO A 46 8.97 -2.98 -4.07
CA PRO A 46 10.00 -3.06 -5.11
C PRO A 46 9.55 -3.92 -6.29
N ALA A 47 9.83 -3.50 -7.53
CA ALA A 47 9.33 -4.15 -8.76
C ALA A 47 9.69 -5.64 -8.87
N ASP A 48 10.83 -6.03 -8.30
CA ASP A 48 11.42 -7.37 -8.28
C ASP A 48 11.07 -8.17 -7.02
N PHE A 49 10.28 -7.61 -6.11
CA PHE A 49 9.89 -8.30 -4.88
C PHE A 49 9.09 -9.56 -5.17
N THR A 50 9.56 -10.69 -4.63
CA THR A 50 8.85 -11.96 -4.60
C THR A 50 8.70 -12.44 -3.17
N GLY A 51 7.59 -13.08 -2.86
CA GLY A 51 7.33 -13.65 -1.54
C GLY A 51 5.98 -13.25 -0.95
N LEU A 52 5.95 -13.06 0.37
CA LEU A 52 4.72 -12.93 1.13
C LEU A 52 4.49 -11.48 1.56
N ILE A 53 3.29 -10.97 1.31
CA ILE A 53 2.81 -9.69 1.85
C ILE A 53 1.66 -9.97 2.79
N GLN A 54 1.79 -9.58 4.05
CA GLN A 54 0.67 -9.53 4.97
C GLN A 54 -0.17 -8.28 4.67
N CYS A 55 -1.47 -8.45 4.47
CA CYS A 55 -2.39 -7.36 4.21
C CYS A 55 -3.62 -7.39 5.13
N ASP A 56 -4.30 -6.26 5.21
CA ASP A 56 -5.54 -6.03 5.98
C ASP A 56 -6.82 -6.46 5.24
N GLY A 57 -6.68 -7.15 4.09
CA GLY A 57 -7.81 -7.63 3.29
C GLY A 57 -8.40 -6.61 2.34
N TYR A 58 -7.74 -5.47 2.10
CA TYR A 58 -8.24 -4.49 1.14
C TYR A 58 -8.10 -4.94 -0.33
N GLN A 59 -9.13 -4.68 -1.14
CA GLN A 59 -9.18 -5.12 -2.55
C GLN A 59 -8.04 -4.58 -3.44
N ALA A 60 -7.37 -3.50 -3.01
CA ALA A 60 -6.21 -2.96 -3.70
C ALA A 60 -5.06 -3.98 -3.81
N TYR A 61 -4.85 -4.83 -2.80
CA TYR A 61 -3.80 -5.84 -2.81
C TYR A 61 -4.08 -6.93 -3.85
N GLU A 62 -5.31 -7.42 -3.93
CA GLU A 62 -5.72 -8.40 -4.95
C GLU A 62 -5.54 -7.83 -6.36
N SER A 63 -5.97 -6.58 -6.56
CA SER A 63 -5.81 -5.88 -7.83
C SER A 63 -4.33 -5.71 -8.20
N PHE A 64 -3.49 -5.44 -7.21
CA PHE A 64 -2.05 -5.28 -7.37
C PHE A 64 -1.36 -6.59 -7.79
N ILE A 65 -1.64 -7.72 -7.13
CA ILE A 65 -1.03 -9.02 -7.48
C ILE A 65 -1.57 -9.60 -8.80
N CYS A 66 -2.79 -9.25 -9.20
CA CYS A 66 -3.38 -9.68 -10.47
C CYS A 66 -2.86 -8.88 -11.67
N SER A 67 -2.13 -7.78 -11.45
CA SER A 67 -1.54 -7.00 -12.52
C SER A 67 -0.54 -7.83 -13.34
N PRO A 68 -0.43 -7.61 -14.67
CA PRO A 68 0.50 -8.37 -15.51
C PRO A 68 1.96 -8.33 -15.05
N ARG A 69 2.34 -7.25 -14.34
CA ARG A 69 3.71 -7.06 -13.82
C ARG A 69 4.01 -7.90 -12.58
N ARG A 70 2.99 -8.26 -11.79
CA ARG A 70 3.13 -8.90 -10.47
C ARG A 70 2.58 -10.32 -10.40
N LYS A 71 1.83 -10.74 -11.42
CA LYS A 71 1.14 -12.03 -11.45
C LYS A 71 2.10 -13.19 -11.14
N GLY A 72 1.81 -13.91 -10.05
CA GLY A 72 2.56 -15.09 -9.62
C GLY A 72 3.84 -14.81 -8.82
N GLN A 73 4.20 -13.55 -8.57
CA GLN A 73 5.40 -13.18 -7.80
C GLN A 73 5.13 -13.05 -6.29
N ILE A 74 3.91 -12.67 -5.93
CA ILE A 74 3.54 -12.29 -4.57
C ILE A 74 2.36 -13.15 -4.11
N GLN A 75 2.49 -13.71 -2.91
CA GLN A 75 1.41 -14.36 -2.19
C GLN A 75 0.91 -13.42 -1.09
N LEU A 76 -0.41 -13.21 -1.04
CA LEU A 76 -1.03 -12.44 0.03
C LEU A 76 -1.32 -13.35 1.22
N ALA A 77 -0.95 -12.90 2.41
CA ALA A 77 -1.43 -13.44 3.67
C ALA A 77 -2.41 -12.44 4.28
N ALA A 78 -3.66 -12.85 4.50
CA ALA A 78 -4.56 -12.07 5.33
C ALA A 78 -4.15 -12.25 6.79
N CYS A 79 -4.45 -11.25 7.63
CA CYS A 79 -4.35 -11.45 9.08
C CYS A 79 -5.29 -12.60 9.48
N PRO A 80 -4.84 -13.61 10.24
CA PRO A 80 -5.77 -14.53 10.89
C PRO A 80 -6.71 -13.72 11.79
N ALA A 81 -8.00 -14.02 11.68
CA ALA A 81 -9.05 -13.48 12.55
C ALA A 81 -8.89 -14.00 13.98
#